data_AF-A0A963JS53-F1
#
_entry.id   AF-A0A963JS53-F1
#
_cell.length_a   1.000
_cell.length_b   1.000
_cell.length_c   1.000
_cell.angle_alpha   90.00
_cell.angle_beta   90.00
_cell.angle_gamma   90.00
#
_symmetry.space_group_name_H-M   'P 1'
#
loop_
_entity.id
_entity.type
_entity.pdbx_description
1 polymer ?
#
loop_
_entity_poly.entity_id
_entity_poly.type
_entity_poly.pdbx_seq_one_letter_code
_entity_poly.pdbx_strand_id
1 'polypeptide(L)'
;VASAEDIDAALRGAFNHPMGPLELGDLTGWDTRLAVLQYLHQTLGEKFRPCPLILKMVKAGHLGRKSGRGVYDYRDGQRVPGSGMGRK
;
A
#
# COMPACT_ATOMS: atom_id res chain seq x y z
N VAL A 1 16.55 -5.65 4.29
CA VAL A 1 15.18 -5.36 3.80
C VAL A 1 15.10 -3.86 3.61
N ALA A 2 14.68 -3.40 2.43
CA ALA A 2 14.54 -1.96 2.14
C ALA A 2 13.28 -1.41 2.82
N SER A 3 13.29 -0.13 3.21
CA SER A 3 12.12 0.53 3.80
C SER A 3 11.04 0.79 2.74
N ALA A 4 9.80 1.02 3.18
CA ALA A 4 8.72 1.43 2.27
C ALA A 4 9.11 2.69 1.47
N GLU A 5 9.79 3.65 2.11
CA GLU A 5 10.29 4.86 1.48
C GLU A 5 11.31 4.56 0.37
N ASP A 6 12.23 3.63 0.60
CA ASP A 6 13.23 3.25 -0.41
C ASP A 6 12.57 2.64 -1.65
N ILE A 7 11.57 1.79 -1.44
CA ILE A 7 10.79 1.16 -2.52
C ILE A 7 10.04 2.23 -3.33
N ASP A 8 9.33 3.12 -2.64
CA ASP A 8 8.59 4.18 -3.31
C ASP A 8 9.50 5.17 -4.02
N ALA A 9 10.66 5.53 -3.43
CA ALA A 9 11.63 6.41 -4.07
C ALA A 9 12.24 5.78 -5.33
N ALA A 10 12.64 4.51 -5.25
CA ALA A 10 13.18 3.78 -6.39
C ALA A 10 12.18 3.70 -7.54
N LEU A 11 10.91 3.37 -7.26
CA LEU A 11 9.88 3.22 -8.28
C LEU A 11 9.36 4.55 -8.82
N ARG A 12 9.35 5.61 -8.01
CA ARG A 12 9.09 6.98 -8.48
C ARG A 12 10.13 7.41 -9.51
N GLY A 13 11.41 7.19 -9.20
CA GLY A 13 12.52 7.54 -10.09
C GLY A 13 12.61 6.67 -11.35
N ALA A 14 12.42 5.36 -11.22
CA ALA A 14 12.56 4.43 -12.34
C ALA A 14 11.46 4.55 -13.40
N PHE A 15 10.23 4.87 -12.98
CA PHE A 15 9.06 4.89 -13.87
C PHE A 15 8.46 6.29 -14.08
N ASN A 16 9.13 7.34 -13.57
CA ASN A 16 8.66 8.72 -13.60
C ASN A 16 7.20 8.87 -13.13
N HIS A 17 6.81 8.07 -12.14
CA HIS A 17 5.48 8.17 -11.54
C HIS A 17 5.43 9.38 -10.59
N PRO A 18 4.30 10.09 -10.48
CA PRO A 18 4.18 11.22 -9.55
C PRO A 18 4.21 10.80 -8.07
N MET A 19 3.94 9.52 -7.80
CA MET A 19 3.80 8.94 -6.47
C MET A 19 4.31 7.51 -6.47
N GLY A 20 4.92 7.07 -5.37
CA GLY A 20 5.35 5.68 -5.22
C GLY A 20 4.14 4.74 -5.10
N PRO A 21 4.24 3.48 -5.50
CA PRO A 21 3.10 2.57 -5.52
C PRO A 21 2.53 2.23 -4.14
N LEU A 22 3.35 2.25 -3.07
CA LEU A 22 2.86 2.00 -1.71
C LEU A 22 2.07 3.20 -1.20
N GLU A 23 2.59 4.42 -1.39
CA GLU A 23 1.88 5.67 -1.11
C GLU A 23 0.59 5.79 -1.93
N LEU A 24 0.61 5.38 -3.20
CA LEU A 24 -0.57 5.33 -4.05
C LEU A 24 -1.58 4.28 -3.54
N GLY A 25 -1.09 3.16 -3.02
CA GLY A 25 -1.90 2.15 -2.34
C GLY A 25 -2.70 2.75 -1.20
N ASP A 26 -2.00 3.42 -0.27
CA ASP A 26 -2.60 4.10 0.87
C ASP A 26 -3.56 5.23 0.48
N LEU A 27 -3.30 5.93 -0.63
CA LEU A 27 -4.20 6.96 -1.16
C LEU A 27 -5.53 6.35 -1.63
N THR A 28 -5.46 5.26 -2.40
CA THR A 28 -6.65 4.61 -3.00
C THR A 28 -7.45 3.75 -2.02
N GLY A 29 -6.79 3.18 -1.00
CA GLY A 29 -7.39 2.26 -0.06
C GLY A 29 -7.00 0.79 -0.30
N TRP A 30 -6.47 0.13 0.73
CA TRP A 30 -6.09 -1.28 0.64
C TRP A 30 -7.28 -2.24 0.61
N ASP A 31 -8.40 -1.86 1.19
CA ASP A 31 -9.67 -2.60 1.10
C ASP A 31 -10.21 -2.64 -0.33
N THR A 32 -10.23 -1.51 -1.02
CA THR A 32 -10.64 -1.42 -2.43
C THR A 32 -9.73 -2.29 -3.29
N ARG A 33 -8.41 -2.18 -3.11
CA ARG A 33 -7.44 -3.02 -3.84
C ARG A 33 -7.61 -4.50 -3.54
N LEU A 34 -7.85 -4.86 -2.28
CA LEU A 34 -8.09 -6.25 -1.91
C LEU A 34 -9.34 -6.80 -2.59
N ALA A 35 -10.45 -6.04 -2.61
CA ALA A 35 -11.68 -6.44 -3.30
C ALA A 35 -11.45 -6.68 -4.80
N VAL A 36 -10.71 -5.77 -5.46
CA VAL A 36 -10.34 -5.94 -6.88
C VAL A 36 -9.45 -7.17 -7.08
N LEU A 37 -8.43 -7.37 -6.25
CA LEU A 37 -7.54 -8.54 -6.37
C LEU A 37 -8.28 -9.86 -6.12
N GLN A 38 -9.23 -9.89 -5.18
CA GLN A 38 -10.06 -11.07 -4.94
C GLN A 38 -10.93 -11.40 -6.13
N TYR A 39 -11.58 -10.38 -6.72
CA TYR A 39 -12.34 -10.55 -7.96
C TYR A 39 -11.46 -11.06 -9.10
N LEU A 40 -10.32 -10.42 -9.35
CA LEU A 40 -9.39 -10.83 -10.40
C LEU A 40 -8.80 -12.23 -10.15
N HIS A 41 -8.55 -12.60 -8.89
CA HIS A 41 -8.08 -13.94 -8.53
C HIS A 41 -9.14 -15.00 -8.84
N GLN A 42 -10.41 -14.73 -8.55
CA GLN A 42 -11.52 -15.62 -8.90
C GLN A 42 -11.72 -15.75 -10.41
N THR A 43 -11.56 -14.66 -11.17
CA THR A 43 -11.82 -14.65 -12.62
C THR A 43 -10.63 -15.11 -13.45
N LEU A 44 -9.41 -14.71 -13.08
CA LEU A 44 -8.18 -14.85 -13.88
C LEU A 44 -7.12 -15.76 -13.23
N GLY A 45 -7.39 -16.27 -12.02
CA GLY A 45 -6.55 -17.26 -11.35
C GLY A 45 -5.33 -16.69 -10.62
N GLU A 46 -4.41 -17.59 -10.24
CA GLU A 46 -3.36 -17.39 -9.24
C GLU A 46 -2.46 -16.16 -9.44
N LYS A 47 -2.31 -15.65 -10.67
CA LYS A 47 -1.52 -14.44 -10.96
C LYS A 47 -1.99 -13.22 -10.16
N PHE A 48 -3.27 -13.18 -9.78
CA PHE A 48 -3.88 -12.06 -9.05
C PHE A 48 -4.10 -12.37 -7.56
N ARG A 49 -3.54 -13.46 -7.05
CA ARG A 49 -3.68 -13.83 -5.63
C ARG A 49 -3.23 -12.67 -4.72
N PRO A 50 -4.08 -12.19 -3.79
CA PRO A 50 -3.71 -11.12 -2.89
C PRO A 50 -2.50 -11.46 -2.03
N CYS A 51 -1.58 -10.50 -1.87
CA CYS A 51 -0.43 -10.66 -0.98
C CYS A 51 -0.88 -10.80 0.49
N PRO A 52 -0.27 -11.69 1.29
CA PRO A 52 -0.62 -11.84 2.70
C PRO A 52 -0.53 -10.56 3.53
N LEU A 53 0.36 -9.63 3.15
CA LEU A 53 0.49 -8.33 3.79
C LEU A 53 -0.78 -7.49 3.65
N ILE A 54 -1.35 -7.43 2.44
CA ILE A 54 -2.59 -6.66 2.17
C ILE A 54 -3.74 -7.22 3.01
N LEU A 55 -3.87 -8.55 3.08
CA LEU A 55 -4.88 -9.21 3.92
C LEU A 55 -4.75 -8.83 5.40
N LYS A 56 -3.52 -8.85 5.93
CA LYS A 56 -3.26 -8.46 7.33
C LYS A 56 -3.57 -6.99 7.60
N MET A 57 -3.18 -6.09 6.69
CA MET A 57 -3.45 -4.65 6.83
C MET A 57 -4.95 -4.36 6.81
N VAL A 58 -5.69 -4.92 5.86
CA VAL A 58 -7.15 -4.73 5.79
C VAL A 58 -7.84 -5.30 7.03
N LYS A 59 -7.45 -6.50 7.49
CA LYS A 59 -7.99 -7.09 8.71
C LYS A 59 -7.73 -6.24 9.96
N ALA A 60 -6.59 -5.53 10.01
CA ALA A 60 -6.24 -4.62 11.09
C ALA A 60 -6.89 -3.23 10.97
N GLY A 61 -7.67 -2.95 9.91
CA GLY A 61 -8.23 -1.63 9.65
C GLY A 61 -7.21 -0.60 9.17
N HIS A 62 -6.00 -1.03 8.77
CA HIS A 62 -4.97 -0.17 8.17
C HIS A 62 -5.26 -0.01 6.68
N LEU A 63 -6.25 0.82 6.36
CA LEU A 63 -6.76 0.98 5.00
C LEU A 63 -6.00 2.05 4.19
N GLY A 64 -5.08 2.79 4.80
CA GLY A 64 -4.33 3.87 4.17
C GLY A 64 -4.71 5.24 4.73
N ARG A 65 -4.65 6.26 3.87
CA ARG A 65 -4.87 7.67 4.24
C ARG A 65 -6.22 7.92 4.90
N LYS A 66 -7.27 7.20 4.46
CA LYS A 66 -8.63 7.35 4.98
C LYS A 66 -8.82 6.85 6.42
N SER A 67 -7.96 5.95 6.89
CA SER A 67 -7.99 5.41 8.26
C SER A 67 -6.86 5.97 9.13
N GLY A 68 -6.11 6.98 8.63
CA GLY A 68 -4.95 7.53 9.32
C GLY A 68 -3.71 6.61 9.33
N ARG A 69 -3.80 5.41 8.74
CA ARG A 69 -2.73 4.42 8.76
C ARG A 69 -2.89 3.36 7.66
N GLY A 70 -1.80 3.04 6.98
CA GLY A 70 -1.67 1.96 6.01
C GLY A 70 -0.24 1.42 6.00
N VAL A 71 0.46 1.53 4.87
CA VAL A 71 1.93 1.31 4.80
C VAL A 71 2.68 2.44 5.50
N TYR A 72 2.11 3.65 5.47
CA TYR A 72 2.57 4.82 6.22
C TYR A 72 1.53 5.26 7.26
N ASP A 73 1.94 6.08 8.21
CA ASP A 73 1.04 6.80 9.11
C ASP A 73 0.62 8.13 8.48
N TYR A 74 -0.61 8.56 8.74
CA TYR A 74 -1.19 9.78 8.22
C TYR A 74 -1.79 10.62 9.37
N ARG A 75 -1.39 11.89 9.45
CA ARG A 75 -1.92 12.89 10.39
C ARG A 75 -2.48 14.07 9.59
N ASP A 76 -3.71 14.48 9.87
CA ASP A 76 -4.42 15.52 9.11
C ASP A 76 -4.43 15.25 7.60
N GLY A 77 -4.50 13.96 7.25
CA GLY A 77 -4.43 13.50 5.87
C GLY A 77 -3.05 13.65 5.22
N GLN A 78 -1.99 14.02 5.92
CA GLN A 78 -0.63 14.08 5.37
C GLN A 78 0.21 12.91 5.87
N ARG A 79 1.07 12.37 4.99
CA ARG A 79 1.99 11.29 5.35
C ARG A 79 2.97 11.78 6.41
N VAL A 80 3.14 11.02 7.49
CA VAL A 80 4.17 11.28 8.49
C VAL A 80 5.54 10.90 7.91
N PRO A 81 6.52 11.82 7.85
CA PRO A 81 7.84 11.48 7.32
C PRO A 81 8.48 10.37 8.14
N GLY A 82 8.94 9.32 7.45
CA GLY A 82 9.69 8.25 8.10
C GLY A 82 8.84 7.21 8.86
N SER A 83 7.53 7.23 8.69
CA SER A 83 6.61 6.24 9.29
C SER A 83 6.47 4.96 8.46
N GLY A 84 7.23 4.80 7.37
CA GLY A 84 7.10 3.67 6.47
C GLY A 84 7.38 2.35 7.17
N MET A 85 6.50 1.38 6.91
CA MET A 85 6.65 0.02 7.41
C MET A 85 7.99 -0.59 6.95
N GLY A 86 8.63 -1.37 7.82
CA GLY A 86 9.89 -2.05 7.52
C GLY A 86 11.16 -1.28 7.88
N ARG A 87 11.05 -0.08 8.47
CA ARG A 87 12.17 0.51 9.21
C ARG A 87 12.50 -0.32 10.45
N LYS A 88 13.77 -0.73 10.57
CA LYS A 88 14.38 -1.13 11.84
C LYS A 88 14.93 0.11 12.53
#